data_AF-A0A1F4VEZ0-F1
#
_entry.id   AF-A0A1F4VEZ0-F1
#
_cell.length_a   1.000
_cell.length_b   1.000
_cell.length_c   1.000
_cell.angle_alpha   90.00
_cell.angle_beta   90.00
_cell.angle_gamma   90.00
#
_symmetry.space_group_name_H-M   'P 1'
#
loop_
_entity.id
_entity.type
_entity.pdbx_description
1 polymer ?
#
loop_
_entity_poly.entity_id
_entity_poly.type
_entity_poly.pdbx_seq_one_letter_code
_entity_poly.pdbx_strand_id
1 'polypeptide(L)'
;MATDVQVRPDDINLQTTLRDTFGKWEAELAATIIVVFCRDRRGWVKFSSEDITRLAPGRDGILAQVGLEILVEKRWITKVEGDLLQVTPAFIERCHEKHPVIARA
;
A
#
# COMPACT_ATOMS: atom_id res chain seq x y z
N MET A 1 4.53 -6.18 28.88
CA MET A 1 5.39 -5.62 27.82
C MET A 1 4.73 -5.99 26.51
N ALA A 2 3.99 -5.06 25.89
CA ALA A 2 3.40 -5.33 24.58
C ALA A 2 4.54 -5.33 23.57
N THR A 3 4.82 -6.48 22.97
CA THR A 3 5.64 -6.57 21.77
C THR A 3 4.92 -5.72 20.73
N ASP A 4 5.48 -4.55 20.43
CA ASP A 4 5.07 -3.71 19.30
C ASP A 4 5.39 -4.53 18.04
N VAL A 5 4.43 -5.36 17.62
CA VAL A 5 4.57 -6.17 16.41
C VAL A 5 4.54 -5.18 15.25
N GLN A 6 5.72 -4.74 14.84
CA GLN A 6 5.88 -3.89 13.68
C GLN A 6 5.49 -4.70 12.44
N VAL A 7 4.22 -4.56 12.02
CA VAL A 7 3.66 -5.17 10.81
C VAL A 7 4.57 -4.87 9.63
N ARG A 8 5.02 -5.90 8.92
CA ARG A 8 5.85 -5.80 7.72
C ARG A 8 4.97 -5.89 6.46
N PRO A 9 5.45 -5.41 5.29
CA PRO A 9 4.74 -5.60 4.03
C PRO A 9 4.42 -7.07 3.71
N ASP A 10 5.29 -7.99 4.14
CA ASP A 10 5.12 -9.44 3.98
C ASP A 10 4.00 -10.03 4.84
N ASP A 11 3.58 -9.34 5.90
CA ASP A 11 2.50 -9.79 6.80
C ASP A 11 1.10 -9.50 6.24
N ILE A 12 1.03 -8.80 5.10
CA ILE A 12 -0.22 -8.53 4.37
C ILE A 12 -0.55 -9.73 3.46
N ASN A 13 -1.79 -10.06 3.17
CA ASN A 13 -2.14 -11.09 2.19
C ASN A 13 -2.54 -10.41 0.87
N LEU A 14 -1.80 -10.66 -0.21
CA LEU A 14 -2.07 -10.07 -1.53
C LEU A 14 -2.60 -11.07 -2.56
N GLN A 15 -3.08 -12.24 -2.14
CA GLN A 15 -3.56 -13.30 -3.06
C GLN A 15 -4.60 -12.82 -4.07
N THR A 16 -5.41 -11.81 -3.75
CA THR A 16 -6.50 -11.35 -4.62
C THR A 16 -6.61 -9.83 -4.72
N THR A 17 -5.51 -9.08 -4.57
CA THR A 17 -5.48 -7.61 -4.36
C THR A 17 -6.13 -7.16 -3.04
N LEU A 18 -5.88 -5.92 -2.60
CA LEU A 18 -6.46 -5.33 -1.39
C LEU A 18 -7.93 -4.92 -1.58
N ARG A 19 -8.74 -5.80 -2.18
CA ARG A 19 -10.14 -5.54 -2.47
C ARG A 19 -10.95 -5.17 -1.22
N ASP A 20 -11.90 -4.26 -1.37
CA ASP A 20 -12.81 -3.78 -0.32
C ASP A 20 -12.12 -3.15 0.91
N THR A 21 -10.86 -2.73 0.75
CA THR A 21 -10.06 -2.13 1.85
C THR A 21 -10.26 -0.62 1.93
N PHE A 22 -10.30 0.04 0.77
CA PHE A 22 -10.29 1.50 0.62
C PHE A 22 -11.54 2.05 -0.10
N GLY A 23 -12.46 1.18 -0.54
CA GLY A 23 -13.79 1.56 -1.02
C GLY A 23 -13.81 2.13 -2.44
N LYS A 24 -12.66 2.16 -3.11
CA LYS A 24 -12.49 2.53 -4.52
C LYS A 24 -11.48 1.60 -5.16
N TRP A 25 -11.80 1.09 -6.33
CA TRP A 25 -10.94 0.15 -7.06
C TRP A 25 -9.56 0.73 -7.33
N GLU A 26 -9.48 2.00 -7.73
CA GLU A 26 -8.22 2.69 -8.01
C GLU A 26 -7.32 2.75 -6.78
N ALA A 27 -7.90 3.07 -5.61
CA ALA A 27 -7.18 3.11 -4.34
C ALA A 27 -6.70 1.72 -3.91
N GLU A 28 -7.51 0.68 -4.14
CA GLU A 28 -7.17 -0.72 -3.81
C GLU A 28 -6.07 -1.28 -4.72
N LEU A 29 -6.13 -0.93 -6.01
CA LEU A 29 -5.07 -1.23 -6.97
C LEU A 29 -3.76 -0.54 -6.57
N ALA A 30 -3.79 0.78 -6.35
CA ALA A 30 -2.62 1.54 -5.93
C ALA A 30 -2.03 1.01 -4.62
N ALA A 31 -2.88 0.73 -3.62
CA ALA A 31 -2.46 0.15 -2.36
C ALA A 31 -1.80 -1.22 -2.55
N THR A 32 -2.36 -2.07 -3.42
CA THR A 32 -1.77 -3.38 -3.74
C THR A 32 -0.37 -3.21 -4.31
N ILE A 33 -0.19 -2.30 -5.27
CA ILE A 33 1.10 -2.01 -5.89
C ILE A 33 2.09 -1.43 -4.87
N ILE A 34 1.65 -0.54 -3.97
CA ILE A 34 2.47 -0.01 -2.88
C ILE A 34 2.99 -1.14 -1.98
N VAL A 35 2.13 -2.07 -1.58
CA VAL A 35 2.55 -3.20 -0.73
C VAL A 35 3.53 -4.11 -1.50
N VAL A 36 3.30 -4.39 -2.78
CA VAL A 36 4.24 -5.14 -3.63
C VAL A 36 5.59 -4.43 -3.70
N PHE A 37 5.61 -3.12 -3.95
CA PHE A 37 6.84 -2.32 -3.97
C PHE A 37 7.58 -2.41 -2.64
N CYS A 38 6.87 -2.22 -1.52
CA CYS A 38 7.47 -2.27 -0.19
C CYS A 38 8.00 -3.68 0.18
N ARG A 39 7.39 -4.76 -0.33
CA ARG A 39 7.90 -6.13 -0.17
C ARG A 39 9.21 -6.34 -0.91
N ASP A 40 9.30 -5.90 -2.15
CA ASP A 40 10.53 -5.99 -2.94
C ASP A 40 11.68 -5.25 -2.24
N ARG A 41 11.36 -4.13 -1.58
CA ARG A 41 12.30 -3.35 -0.75
C ARG A 41 12.46 -3.86 0.69
N ARG A 42 11.76 -4.94 1.07
CA ARG A 42 11.79 -5.56 2.41
C ARG A 42 11.47 -4.59 3.55
N GLY A 43 10.59 -3.61 3.32
CA GLY A 43 10.19 -2.64 4.34
C GLY A 43 9.28 -1.53 3.84
N TRP A 44 8.66 -0.81 4.78
CA TRP A 44 7.85 0.38 4.51
C TRP A 44 8.76 1.57 4.17
N VAL A 45 9.10 1.71 2.90
CA VAL A 45 9.99 2.75 2.39
C VAL A 45 9.21 3.88 1.73
N LYS A 46 9.85 5.05 1.57
CA LYS A 46 9.33 6.15 0.76
C LYS A 46 9.35 5.76 -0.73
N PHE A 47 8.40 6.25 -1.52
CA PHE A 47 8.28 5.96 -2.95
C PHE A 47 7.77 7.17 -3.72
N SER A 48 8.08 7.26 -5.01
CA SER A 48 7.49 8.27 -5.90
C SER A 48 6.22 7.74 -6.57
N SER A 49 5.41 8.64 -7.14
CA SER A 49 4.30 8.23 -8.01
C SER A 49 4.81 7.44 -9.23
N GLU A 50 5.98 7.80 -9.76
CA GLU A 50 6.60 7.10 -10.88
C GLU A 50 6.98 5.65 -10.54
N ASP A 51 7.42 5.39 -9.30
CA ASP A 51 7.73 4.02 -8.86
C ASP A 51 6.49 3.12 -8.89
N ILE A 52 5.34 3.66 -8.54
CA ILE A 52 4.07 2.93 -8.50
C ILE A 52 3.52 2.75 -9.92
N THR A 53 3.54 3.79 -10.76
CA THR A 53 3.05 3.68 -12.14
C THR A 53 3.93 2.78 -13.00
N ARG A 54 5.25 2.73 -12.75
CA ARG A 54 6.17 1.83 -13.45
C ARG A 54 5.87 0.34 -13.20
N LEU A 55 5.33 0.01 -12.03
CA LEU A 55 4.90 -1.35 -11.70
C LEU A 55 3.54 -1.73 -12.32
N ALA A 56 2.83 -0.79 -12.92
CA ALA A 56 1.50 -0.98 -13.50
C ALA A 56 1.46 -0.50 -14.96
N PRO A 57 1.73 -1.37 -15.94
CA PRO A 57 1.79 -0.97 -17.35
C PRO A 57 0.40 -0.59 -17.91
N GLY A 58 0.38 0.36 -18.84
CA GLY A 58 -0.80 0.72 -19.61
C GLY A 58 -1.90 1.39 -18.78
N ARG A 59 -3.14 0.87 -18.88
CA ARG A 59 -4.31 1.44 -18.21
C ARG A 59 -4.19 1.38 -16.68
N ASP A 60 -3.52 0.36 -16.15
CA ASP A 60 -3.41 0.15 -14.71
C ASP A 60 -2.51 1.20 -14.05
N GLY A 61 -1.51 1.74 -14.77
CA GLY A 61 -0.69 2.85 -14.29
C GLY A 61 -1.48 4.14 -14.11
N ILE A 62 -2.39 4.43 -15.05
CA ILE A 62 -3.29 5.60 -14.96
C ILE A 62 -4.22 5.43 -13.75
N LEU A 63 -4.82 4.25 -13.58
CA LEU A 63 -5.69 3.96 -12.44
C LEU A 63 -4.94 3.99 -11.11
N ALA A 64 -3.70 3.49 -11.06
CA ALA A 64 -2.86 3.56 -9.88
C ALA A 64 -2.54 5.00 -9.51
N GLN A 65 -2.30 5.88 -10.48
CA GLN A 65 -2.08 7.30 -10.22
C GLN A 65 -3.31 7.98 -9.61
N VAL A 66 -4.51 7.73 -10.15
CA VAL A 66 -5.78 8.19 -9.54
C VAL A 66 -5.94 7.61 -8.13
N GLY A 67 -5.57 6.35 -7.94
CA GLY A 67 -5.58 5.69 -6.63
C GLY A 67 -4.67 6.37 -5.60
N LEU A 68 -3.47 6.79 -6.00
CA LEU A 68 -2.55 7.53 -5.13
C LEU A 68 -3.18 8.85 -4.66
N GLU A 69 -3.84 9.59 -5.55
CA GLU A 69 -4.53 10.84 -5.18
C GLU A 69 -5.62 10.59 -4.12
N ILE A 70 -6.42 9.53 -4.31
CA ILE A 70 -7.43 9.11 -3.33
C ILE A 70 -6.79 8.73 -1.98
N LEU A 71 -5.71 7.95 -2.01
CA LEU A 71 -5.02 7.53 -0.78
C LEU A 71 -4.41 8.72 -0.03
N VAL A 72 -3.90 9.73 -0.75
CA VAL A 72 -3.42 11.00 -0.15
C VAL A 72 -4.58 11.78 0.46
N GLU A 73 -5.67 11.98 -0.29
CA GLU A 73 -6.85 12.73 0.17
C GLU A 73 -7.42 12.14 1.47
N LYS A 74 -7.47 10.80 1.55
CA LYS A 74 -7.96 10.05 2.72
C LYS A 74 -6.89 9.84 3.81
N ARG A 75 -5.69 10.41 3.67
CA ARG A 75 -4.57 10.33 4.63
C ARG A 75 -4.06 8.92 4.92
N TRP A 76 -4.26 8.00 3.97
CA TRP A 76 -3.67 6.66 4.02
C TRP A 76 -2.19 6.68 3.64
N ILE A 77 -1.80 7.60 2.77
CA ILE A 77 -0.40 7.92 2.49
C ILE A 77 -0.21 9.43 2.66
N THR A 78 1.02 9.86 2.92
CA THR A 78 1.36 11.27 3.07
C THR A 78 2.49 11.65 2.14
N LYS A 79 2.45 12.90 1.65
CA LYS A 79 3.62 13.52 1.01
C LYS A 79 4.68 13.78 2.07
N VAL A 80 5.90 13.41 1.78
CA VAL A 80 7.11 13.71 2.56
C VAL A 80 8.05 14.55 1.71
N GLU A 81 9.25 14.86 2.23
CA GLU A 81 10.26 15.71 1.59
C GLU A 81 10.32 15.55 0.04
N GLY A 82 10.01 16.63 -0.68
CA GLY A 82 9.91 16.64 -2.14
C GLY A 82 8.59 16.06 -2.67
N ASP A 83 8.68 15.23 -3.72
CA ASP A 83 7.57 14.53 -4.38
C ASP A 83 7.42 13.07 -3.90
N LEU A 84 8.08 12.71 -2.81
CA LEU A 84 8.00 11.37 -2.24
C LEU A 84 6.75 11.19 -1.39
N LEU A 85 6.24 9.96 -1.40
CA LEU A 85 5.08 9.49 -0.66
C LEU A 85 5.53 8.43 0.34
N GLN A 86 4.81 8.35 1.45
CA GLN A 86 5.03 7.34 2.48
C GLN A 86 3.69 6.84 3.02
N VAL A 87 3.59 5.53 3.29
CA VAL A 87 2.42 4.96 3.97
C VAL A 87 2.30 5.46 5.41
N THR A 88 1.07 5.70 5.86
CA THR A 88 0.81 6.02 7.26
C THR A 88 0.63 4.74 8.10
N PRO A 89 0.78 4.81 9.44
CA PRO A 89 0.46 3.67 10.31
C PRO A 89 -0.97 3.16 10.10
N ALA A 90 -1.94 4.06 9.93
CA ALA A 90 -3.34 3.70 9.67
C ALA A 90 -3.50 2.85 8.39
N PHE A 91 -2.73 3.14 7.33
CA PHE A 91 -2.74 2.31 6.12
C PHE A 91 -2.22 0.90 6.39
N ILE A 92 -1.12 0.79 7.13
CA ILE A 92 -0.49 -0.49 7.46
C ILE A 92 -1.46 -1.34 8.30
N GLU A 93 -2.01 -0.75 9.35
CA GLU A 93 -3.00 -1.39 10.23
C GLU A 93 -4.22 -1.85 9.43
N ARG A 94 -4.76 -0.98 8.56
CA ARG A 94 -5.94 -1.29 7.75
C ARG A 94 -5.68 -2.45 6.78
N CYS A 95 -4.53 -2.45 6.11
CA CYS A 95 -4.15 -3.55 5.22
C CYS A 95 -4.03 -4.86 5.99
N HIS A 96 -3.39 -4.84 7.17
CA HIS A 96 -3.17 -6.03 7.97
C HIS A 96 -4.46 -6.57 8.59
N GLU A 97 -5.33 -5.69 9.07
CA GLU A 97 -6.64 -6.06 9.62
C GLU A 97 -7.49 -6.78 8.57
N LYS A 98 -7.52 -6.26 7.34
CA LYS A 98 -8.36 -6.79 6.26
C LYS A 98 -7.75 -7.98 5.56
N HIS A 99 -6.43 -8.01 5.48
CA HIS A 99 -5.68 -9.01 4.74
C HIS A 99 -4.50 -9.50 5.58
N PRO A 100 -4.72 -10.20 6.71
CA PRO A 100 -3.62 -10.79 7.46
C PRO A 100 -3.10 -12.02 6.72
N VAL A 101 -1.77 -12.23 6.71
CA VAL A 101 -1.24 -13.56 6.43
C VAL A 101 -1.65 -14.46 7.59
N ILE A 102 -2.59 -15.37 7.34
CA ILE A 102 -2.90 -16.43 8.30
C ILE A 102 -1.65 -17.30 8.35
N ALA A 103 -0.88 -17.19 9.43
CA ALA A 103 0.19 -18.13 9.72
C ALA A 103 -0.40 -19.54 9.66
N ARG A 104 0.09 -20.36 8.72
CA ARG A 104 -0.18 -21.80 8.76
C ARG A 104 0.33 -22.31 10.11
N ALA A 105 -0.60 -22.72 10.97
CA ALA A 105 -0.32 -23.58 12.11
C ALA A 105 0.20 -24.94 11.63
#